data_AF-A0A960WUB3-F1
#
_entry.id   AF-A0A960WUB3-F1
#
_cell.length_a   1.000
_cell.length_b   1.000
_cell.length_c   1.000
_cell.angle_alpha   90.00
_cell.angle_beta   90.00
_cell.angle_gamma   90.00
#
_symmetry.space_group_name_H-M   'P 1'
#
loop_
_entity.id
_entity.type
_entity.pdbx_description
1 polymer ?
#
loop_
_entity_poly.entity_id
_entity_poly.type
_entity_poly.pdbx_seq_one_letter_code
_entity_poly.pdbx_strand_id
1 'polypeptide(L)'
;MTTSVSTSQLQWTSLSIEGKTGCFPLRGWNTGSGRWSQGTNPEDYRWCGYAEALSGRRGAKLARAGLGLMLGESLQDPDFKHDWRRTAARYRMFLYEDGREVAADPERGERGRRGFPEAKVEEVVETKGAMSVPQVLRHRVRYFCDGAVLGTAEFVNRVFEREQELRRRFGGKRTTGARRMRGADWGKLRVLRDLQKDVISP
;
A
#
# COMPACT_ATOMS: atom_id res chain seq x y z
N MET A 1 14.04 12.10 -33.75
CA MET A 1 13.20 13.11 -33.09
C MET A 1 12.41 12.41 -32.00
N THR A 2 12.76 12.69 -30.75
CA THR A 2 12.25 12.01 -29.57
C THR A 2 11.05 12.80 -29.07
N THR A 3 9.84 12.27 -29.21
CA THR A 3 8.61 12.91 -28.70
C THR A 3 8.28 12.37 -27.32
N SER A 4 8.51 13.20 -26.30
CA SER A 4 8.04 13.00 -24.92
C SER A 4 6.52 13.11 -24.86
N VAL A 5 5.84 12.08 -24.35
CA VAL A 5 4.40 12.11 -24.10
C VAL A 5 4.13 12.68 -22.71
N SER A 6 3.58 13.90 -22.69
CA SER A 6 3.20 14.65 -21.50
C SER A 6 2.03 13.99 -20.77
N THR A 7 2.23 13.63 -19.50
CA THR A 7 1.24 12.95 -18.65
C THR A 7 0.32 13.95 -17.95
N SER A 8 -0.31 14.85 -18.71
CA SER A 8 -1.09 15.95 -18.15
C SER A 8 -2.37 16.18 -18.93
N GLN A 9 -3.26 15.20 -18.93
CA GLN A 9 -4.68 15.38 -19.25
C GLN A 9 -5.48 14.10 -18.95
N LEU A 10 -5.86 13.92 -17.69
CA LEU A 10 -7.02 13.12 -17.33
C LEU A 10 -7.97 14.03 -16.55
N GLN A 11 -8.69 14.88 -17.29
CA GLN A 11 -9.86 15.58 -16.76
C GLN A 11 -10.99 14.56 -16.60
N TRP A 12 -11.23 14.13 -15.36
CA TRP A 12 -12.39 13.29 -15.04
C TRP A 12 -13.61 14.19 -14.85
N THR A 13 -14.46 14.23 -15.88
CA THR A 13 -15.85 14.68 -15.76
C THR A 13 -16.58 13.75 -14.78
N SER A 14 -17.37 14.35 -13.88
CA SER A 14 -18.12 13.65 -12.84
C SER A 14 -19.10 12.64 -13.44
N LEU A 15 -18.84 11.35 -13.30
CA LEU A 15 -19.81 10.30 -13.59
C LEU A 15 -20.52 9.90 -12.28
N SER A 16 -21.76 10.40 -12.09
CA SER A 16 -22.66 9.90 -11.05
C SER A 16 -23.22 8.55 -11.51
N ILE A 17 -22.74 7.46 -10.92
CA ILE A 17 -23.33 6.13 -11.10
C ILE A 17 -24.37 5.93 -9.99
N GLU A 18 -25.66 6.02 -10.35
CA GLU A 18 -26.77 5.61 -9.48
C GLU A 18 -26.82 4.08 -9.39
N GLY A 19 -26.08 3.52 -8.44
CA GLY A 19 -26.15 2.12 -8.05
C GLY A 19 -26.20 2.02 -6.54
N LYS A 20 -27.34 1.58 -5.99
CA LYS A 20 -27.54 1.34 -4.55
C LYS A 20 -26.62 0.21 -4.07
N THR A 21 -25.40 0.56 -3.66
CA THR A 21 -24.55 -0.19 -2.71
C THR A 21 -23.46 0.77 -2.23
N GLY A 22 -23.76 1.52 -1.16
CA GLY A 22 -22.75 2.20 -0.33
C GLY A 22 -21.67 3.01 -1.06
N CYS A 23 -22.03 3.76 -2.11
CA CYS A 23 -21.12 4.69 -2.75
C CYS A 23 -21.07 5.99 -1.91
N PHE A 24 -20.22 6.01 -0.89
CA PHE A 24 -19.99 7.21 -0.08
C PHE A 24 -19.33 8.29 -0.96
N PRO A 25 -19.93 9.49 -1.12
CA PRO A 25 -19.46 10.50 -2.06
C PRO A 25 -18.04 10.98 -1.74
N LEU A 26 -17.16 10.84 -2.74
CA LEU A 26 -15.69 10.75 -2.63
C LEU A 26 -14.93 12.09 -2.54
N ARG A 27 -15.57 13.27 -2.63
CA ARG A 27 -14.86 14.55 -2.40
C ARG A 27 -14.81 14.99 -0.93
N GLY A 28 -15.68 14.46 -0.08
CA GLY A 28 -15.85 14.99 1.28
C GLY A 28 -15.03 14.30 2.36
N TRP A 29 -14.74 13.00 2.20
CA TRP A 29 -14.25 12.18 3.32
C TRP A 29 -12.78 11.75 3.21
N ASN A 30 -12.26 11.51 2.01
CA ASN A 30 -10.83 11.21 1.83
C ASN A 30 -10.00 12.48 1.61
N THR A 31 -10.62 13.53 1.08
CA THR A 31 -10.02 14.84 0.82
C THR A 31 -10.85 15.92 1.52
N GLY A 32 -11.00 15.80 2.84
CA GLY A 32 -11.33 16.96 3.66
C GLY A 32 -10.23 18.00 3.44
N SER A 33 -10.44 18.88 2.46
CA SER A 33 -9.46 19.79 1.86
C SER A 33 -8.90 20.85 2.82
N GLY A 34 -9.26 20.77 4.10
CA GLY A 34 -8.74 21.58 5.20
C GLY A 34 -8.17 20.81 6.40
N ARG A 35 -7.97 19.49 6.33
CA ARG A 35 -7.53 18.69 7.49
C ARG A 35 -6.40 17.69 7.20
N TRP A 36 -5.58 17.90 6.18
CA TRP A 36 -4.22 17.35 6.24
C TRP A 36 -3.42 18.31 7.12
N SER A 37 -3.42 18.08 8.44
CA SER A 37 -2.47 18.79 9.30
C SER A 37 -1.08 18.38 8.83
N GLN A 38 -0.23 19.35 8.50
CA GLN A 38 1.20 19.17 8.28
C GLN A 38 1.72 18.09 9.25
N GLY A 39 2.11 16.93 8.72
CA GLY A 39 2.74 15.85 9.50
C GLY A 39 2.04 14.49 9.58
N THR A 40 0.79 14.32 9.13
CA THR A 40 0.14 12.99 9.14
C THR A 40 0.16 12.36 7.75
N ASN A 41 0.88 11.25 7.60
CA ASN A 41 0.89 10.50 6.35
C ASN A 41 -0.50 9.87 6.07
N PRO A 42 -0.90 9.68 4.81
CA PRO A 42 -2.18 9.05 4.47
C PRO A 42 -2.34 7.64 5.07
N GLU A 43 -1.23 6.92 5.22
CA GLU A 43 -1.18 5.60 5.85
C GLU A 43 -1.47 5.60 7.37
N ASP A 44 -1.28 6.72 8.04
CA ASP A 44 -1.47 6.87 9.50
C ASP A 44 -2.79 7.59 9.86
N TYR A 45 -3.49 8.14 8.87
CA TYR A 45 -4.69 8.93 9.10
C TYR A 45 -5.92 8.06 9.39
N ARG A 46 -6.37 8.07 10.65
CA ARG A 46 -7.44 7.21 11.18
C ARG A 46 -8.73 7.16 10.34
N TRP A 47 -9.12 8.26 9.72
CA TRP A 47 -10.36 8.36 8.94
C TRP A 47 -10.15 8.18 7.43
N CYS A 48 -8.95 7.78 7.00
CA CYS A 48 -8.67 7.46 5.61
C CYS A 48 -9.04 6.00 5.30
N GLY A 49 -9.73 5.77 4.19
CA GLY A 49 -10.00 4.41 3.70
C GLY A 49 -8.71 3.63 3.37
N TYR A 50 -7.64 4.34 3.00
CA TYR A 50 -6.32 3.73 2.75
C TYR A 50 -5.64 3.27 4.05
N ALA A 51 -5.64 4.11 5.08
CA ALA A 51 -5.15 3.72 6.40
C ALA A 51 -5.92 2.53 6.98
N GLU A 52 -7.26 2.50 6.83
CA GLU A 52 -8.06 1.35 7.26
C GLU A 52 -7.71 0.09 6.46
N ALA A 53 -7.45 0.22 5.15
CA ALA A 53 -6.99 -0.89 4.33
C ALA A 53 -5.59 -1.39 4.73
N LEU A 54 -4.75 -0.57 5.37
CA LEU A 54 -3.44 -0.96 5.92
C LEU A 54 -3.52 -1.45 7.38
N SER A 55 -4.56 -1.07 8.13
CA SER A 55 -4.64 -1.24 9.59
C SER A 55 -4.75 -2.71 10.02
N GLY A 56 -5.25 -3.57 9.14
CA GLY A 56 -5.45 -4.98 9.44
C GLY A 56 -6.61 -5.26 10.41
N ARG A 57 -7.57 -4.32 10.50
CA ARG A 57 -8.75 -4.37 11.38
C ARG A 57 -9.94 -4.98 10.64
N ARG A 58 -11.08 -5.13 11.34
CA ARG A 58 -12.31 -5.75 10.78
C ARG A 58 -12.76 -5.13 9.45
N GLY A 59 -12.53 -3.82 9.24
CA GLY A 59 -12.88 -3.11 8.01
C GLY A 59 -11.85 -3.19 6.89
N ALA A 60 -10.62 -3.66 7.15
CA ALA A 60 -9.52 -3.64 6.19
C ALA A 60 -9.84 -4.40 4.90
N LYS A 61 -10.41 -5.60 5.01
CA LYS A 61 -10.81 -6.41 3.84
C LYS A 61 -11.83 -5.68 2.94
N LEU A 62 -12.82 -5.02 3.54
CA LEU A 62 -13.85 -4.28 2.80
C LEU A 62 -13.24 -3.02 2.16
N ALA A 63 -12.37 -2.31 2.88
CA ALA A 63 -11.66 -1.15 2.36
C ALA A 63 -10.78 -1.54 1.16
N ARG A 64 -10.02 -2.63 1.23
CA ARG A 64 -9.21 -3.15 0.11
C ARG A 64 -10.05 -3.48 -1.12
N ALA A 65 -11.17 -4.18 -0.92
CA ALA A 65 -12.08 -4.52 -2.00
C ALA A 65 -12.67 -3.27 -2.66
N GLY A 66 -13.08 -2.28 -1.85
CA GLY A 66 -13.59 -1.00 -2.37
C GLY A 66 -12.53 -0.22 -3.15
N LEU A 67 -11.31 -0.12 -2.63
CA LEU A 67 -10.19 0.55 -3.30
C LEU A 67 -9.80 -0.16 -4.60
N GLY A 68 -9.75 -1.50 -4.58
CA GLY A 68 -9.43 -2.31 -5.76
C GLY A 68 -10.50 -2.22 -6.85
N LEU A 69 -11.78 -2.18 -6.46
CA LEU A 69 -12.89 -1.93 -7.39
C LEU A 69 -12.79 -0.53 -8.00
N MET A 70 -12.61 0.50 -7.18
CA MET A 70 -12.52 1.88 -7.65
C MET A 70 -11.35 2.09 -8.63
N LEU A 71 -10.16 1.56 -8.31
CA LEU A 71 -9.02 1.62 -9.20
C LEU A 71 -9.22 0.77 -10.45
N GLY A 72 -9.84 -0.39 -10.33
CA GLY A 72 -10.09 -1.26 -11.48
C GLY A 72 -11.05 -0.65 -12.49
N GLU A 73 -12.11 0.01 -12.03
CA GLU A 73 -13.02 0.76 -12.90
C GLU A 73 -12.32 1.98 -13.50
N SER A 74 -11.60 2.77 -12.69
CA SER A 74 -10.96 4.02 -13.14
C SER A 74 -9.82 3.79 -14.14
N LEU A 75 -9.10 2.67 -14.02
CA LEU A 75 -7.97 2.31 -14.89
C LEU A 75 -8.32 1.24 -15.93
N GLN A 76 -9.59 0.81 -15.99
CA GLN A 76 -10.08 -0.26 -16.87
C GLN A 76 -9.25 -1.56 -16.75
N ASP A 77 -8.88 -1.91 -15.52
CA ASP A 77 -8.03 -3.05 -15.21
C ASP A 77 -8.61 -3.84 -14.02
N PRO A 78 -9.28 -4.98 -14.26
CA PRO A 78 -9.96 -5.73 -13.21
C PRO A 78 -9.00 -6.36 -12.19
N ASP A 79 -7.70 -6.46 -12.51
CA ASP A 79 -6.73 -7.13 -11.64
C ASP A 79 -6.47 -6.36 -10.34
N PHE A 80 -6.74 -5.06 -10.30
CA PHE A 80 -6.65 -4.25 -9.06
C PHE A 80 -7.58 -4.76 -7.95
N LYS A 81 -8.67 -5.45 -8.27
CA LYS A 81 -9.51 -6.08 -7.25
C LYS A 81 -8.81 -7.26 -6.57
N HIS A 82 -7.92 -7.94 -7.29
CA HIS A 82 -7.33 -9.21 -6.89
C HIS A 82 -5.86 -9.09 -6.46
N ASP A 83 -5.17 -8.03 -6.85
CA ASP A 83 -3.79 -7.74 -6.45
C ASP A 83 -3.71 -6.55 -5.48
N TRP A 84 -3.80 -6.85 -4.19
CA TRP A 84 -3.67 -5.82 -3.15
C TRP A 84 -2.33 -5.09 -3.19
N ARG A 85 -1.23 -5.75 -3.57
CA ARG A 85 0.07 -5.09 -3.60
C ARG A 85 0.08 -3.98 -4.65
N ARG A 86 -0.45 -4.28 -5.83
CA ARG A 86 -0.57 -3.31 -6.93
C ARG A 86 -1.55 -2.19 -6.59
N THR A 87 -2.69 -2.54 -6.00
CA THR A 87 -3.72 -1.58 -5.57
C THR A 87 -3.22 -0.63 -4.50
N ALA A 88 -2.57 -1.16 -3.46
CA ALA A 88 -2.03 -0.35 -2.37
C ALA A 88 -0.96 0.63 -2.87
N ALA A 89 -0.09 0.18 -3.78
CA ALA A 89 0.96 1.02 -4.35
C ALA A 89 0.38 2.11 -5.26
N ARG A 90 -0.56 1.75 -6.15
CA ARG A 90 -1.18 2.71 -7.07
C ARG A 90 -2.03 3.74 -6.33
N TYR A 91 -2.80 3.31 -5.34
CA TYR A 91 -3.62 4.20 -4.52
C TYR A 91 -2.75 5.14 -3.68
N ARG A 92 -1.61 4.67 -3.19
CA ARG A 92 -0.63 5.53 -2.49
C ARG A 92 -0.14 6.64 -3.38
N MET A 93 0.29 6.34 -4.61
CA MET A 93 0.71 7.38 -5.56
C MET A 93 -0.40 8.42 -5.76
N PHE A 94 -1.63 7.96 -6.02
CA PHE A 94 -2.78 8.85 -6.20
C PHE A 94 -3.00 9.79 -5.00
N LEU A 95 -2.89 9.30 -3.76
CA LEU A 95 -3.07 10.13 -2.57
C LEU A 95 -1.99 11.20 -2.41
N TYR A 96 -0.74 10.89 -2.75
CA TYR A 96 0.36 11.86 -2.67
C TYR A 96 0.31 12.85 -3.83
N GLU A 97 -0.05 12.41 -5.04
CA GLU A 97 -0.26 13.27 -6.22
C GLU A 97 -1.43 14.26 -6.00
N ASP A 98 -2.60 13.78 -5.53
CA ASP A 98 -3.75 14.66 -5.23
C ASP A 98 -3.49 15.53 -4.00
N GLY A 99 -2.75 15.01 -3.02
CA GLY A 99 -2.39 15.71 -1.79
C GLY A 99 -1.23 16.70 -1.94
N ARG A 100 -0.69 16.89 -3.15
CA ARG A 100 0.41 17.81 -3.45
C ARG A 100 0.11 19.22 -2.97
N GLU A 101 1.12 19.86 -2.38
CA GLU A 101 1.04 21.27 -2.01
C GLU A 101 0.97 22.14 -3.27
N VAL A 102 0.03 23.08 -3.29
CA VAL A 102 -0.13 24.07 -4.36
C VAL A 102 0.19 25.42 -3.75
N ALA A 103 1.26 26.07 -4.24
CA ALA A 103 1.60 27.42 -3.83
C ALA A 103 0.47 28.39 -4.21
N ALA A 104 0.25 29.41 -3.38
CA ALA A 104 -0.68 30.47 -3.74
C ALA A 104 -0.09 31.26 -4.91
N ASP A 105 -0.90 31.50 -5.93
CA ASP A 105 -0.56 32.40 -7.02
C ASP A 105 -1.37 33.70 -6.85
N PRO A 106 -0.76 34.76 -6.29
CA PRO A 106 -1.43 36.02 -6.07
C PRO A 106 -1.80 36.74 -7.39
N GLU A 107 -1.16 36.43 -8.52
CA GLU A 107 -1.49 37.04 -9.81
C GLU A 107 -2.76 36.43 -10.43
N ARG A 108 -3.01 35.13 -10.19
CA ARG A 108 -4.23 34.43 -10.63
C ARG A 108 -5.38 34.45 -9.62
N GLY A 109 -5.15 35.02 -8.43
CA GLY A 109 -6.11 35.00 -7.32
C GLY A 109 -6.34 33.60 -6.75
N GLU A 110 -5.44 32.65 -7.02
CA GLU A 110 -5.56 31.27 -6.61
C GLU A 110 -5.06 31.11 -5.17
N ARG A 111 -5.95 30.64 -4.29
CA ARG A 111 -5.57 30.33 -2.90
C ARG A 111 -4.73 29.05 -2.89
N GLY A 112 -3.53 29.14 -2.32
CA GLY A 112 -2.68 27.98 -2.13
C GLY A 112 -3.35 26.91 -1.27
N ARG A 113 -3.03 25.65 -1.55
CA ARG A 113 -3.48 24.48 -0.80
C ARG A 113 -2.28 23.86 -0.10
N ARG A 114 -2.32 23.83 1.24
CA ARG A 114 -1.34 23.09 2.04
C ARG A 114 -1.43 21.60 1.74
N GLY A 115 -0.29 20.94 1.56
CA GLY A 115 -0.23 19.54 1.15
C GLY A 115 1.14 18.91 1.39
N PHE A 116 1.42 17.84 0.67
CA PHE A 116 2.74 17.20 0.66
C PHE A 116 3.75 18.04 -0.13
N PRO A 117 4.97 18.22 0.40
CA PRO A 117 6.02 18.91 -0.34
C PRO A 117 6.40 18.12 -1.58
N GLU A 118 6.84 18.81 -2.63
CA GLU A 118 7.16 18.22 -3.93
C GLU A 118 8.08 17.00 -3.81
N ALA A 119 9.17 17.15 -3.04
CA ALA A 119 10.16 16.10 -2.84
C ALA A 119 9.56 14.79 -2.28
N LYS A 120 8.50 14.89 -1.45
CA LYS A 120 7.83 13.70 -0.90
C LYS A 120 6.94 13.03 -1.94
N VAL A 121 6.27 13.82 -2.78
CA VAL A 121 5.45 13.29 -3.88
C VAL A 121 6.35 12.59 -4.88
N GLU A 122 7.46 13.21 -5.26
CA GLU A 122 8.45 12.64 -6.18
C GLU A 122 9.03 11.32 -5.65
N GLU A 123 9.45 11.24 -4.38
CA GLU A 123 9.93 10.00 -3.74
C GLU A 123 8.90 8.85 -3.86
N VAL A 124 7.62 9.15 -3.64
CA VAL A 124 6.54 8.15 -3.72
C VAL A 124 6.31 7.71 -5.16
N VAL A 125 6.42 8.62 -6.13
CA VAL A 125 6.29 8.31 -7.55
C VAL A 125 7.48 7.48 -8.04
N GLU A 126 8.71 7.84 -7.67
CA GLU A 126 9.93 7.10 -8.00
C GLU A 126 9.92 5.67 -7.46
N THR A 127 9.46 5.49 -6.22
CA THR A 127 9.29 4.16 -5.62
C THR A 127 8.07 3.40 -6.17
N LYS A 128 7.34 3.97 -7.14
CA LYS A 128 6.09 3.43 -7.71
C LYS A 128 5.05 3.10 -6.65
N GLY A 129 5.00 3.92 -5.60
CA GLY A 129 4.13 3.74 -4.45
C GLY A 129 4.54 2.62 -3.50
N ALA A 130 5.67 1.93 -3.73
CA ALA A 130 6.15 0.91 -2.81
C ALA A 130 6.55 1.54 -1.46
N MET A 131 6.19 0.87 -0.37
CA MET A 131 6.61 1.27 0.96
C MET A 131 7.93 0.62 1.32
N SER A 132 8.78 1.38 2.00
CA SER A 132 10.01 0.86 2.61
C SER A 132 9.69 -0.11 3.75
N VAL A 133 10.65 -0.98 4.10
CA VAL A 133 10.50 -1.91 5.23
C VAL A 133 10.08 -1.18 6.52
N PRO A 134 10.71 -0.08 6.96
CA PRO A 134 10.29 0.61 8.17
C PRO A 134 8.84 1.11 8.16
N GLN A 135 8.34 1.55 7.01
CA GLN A 135 6.94 1.97 6.87
C GLN A 135 5.99 0.78 7.02
N VAL A 136 6.30 -0.33 6.35
CA VAL A 136 5.52 -1.56 6.43
C VAL A 136 5.47 -2.11 7.86
N LEU A 137 6.58 -2.01 8.58
CA LEU A 137 6.72 -2.48 9.97
C LEU A 137 5.83 -1.72 10.97
N ARG A 138 5.42 -0.49 10.65
CA ARG A 138 4.46 0.27 11.47
C ARG A 138 3.05 -0.27 11.34
N HIS A 139 2.77 -0.98 10.26
CA HIS A 139 1.51 -1.69 10.08
C HIS A 139 1.58 -3.07 10.73
N ARG A 140 0.43 -3.71 10.92
CA ARG A 140 0.39 -5.03 11.56
C ARG A 140 1.00 -6.05 10.61
N VAL A 141 2.13 -6.67 10.97
CA VAL A 141 2.83 -7.65 10.12
C VAL A 141 2.73 -9.03 10.75
N ARG A 142 2.04 -9.95 10.06
CA ARG A 142 1.76 -11.31 10.56
C ARG A 142 3.03 -12.15 10.70
N TYR A 143 4.08 -11.84 9.96
CA TYR A 143 5.36 -12.55 10.02
C TYR A 143 6.03 -12.54 11.40
N PHE A 144 5.79 -11.54 12.24
CA PHE A 144 6.38 -11.51 13.58
C PHE A 144 5.76 -12.52 14.54
N CYS A 145 4.48 -12.85 14.37
CA CYS A 145 3.80 -13.83 15.20
C CYS A 145 3.81 -15.22 14.55
N ASP A 146 3.43 -15.31 13.28
CA ASP A 146 3.17 -16.59 12.60
C ASP A 146 4.35 -17.06 11.73
N GLY A 147 5.38 -16.22 11.53
CA GLY A 147 6.55 -16.54 10.71
C GLY A 147 7.48 -17.60 11.30
N ALA A 148 7.29 -17.94 12.59
CA ALA A 148 8.07 -18.85 13.43
C ALA A 148 9.54 -18.43 13.68
N VAL A 149 10.27 -18.06 12.64
CA VAL A 149 11.65 -17.57 12.72
C VAL A 149 11.81 -16.50 11.64
N LEU A 150 12.48 -15.39 11.97
CA LEU A 150 12.69 -14.25 11.10
C LEU A 150 14.17 -13.85 11.15
N GLY A 151 14.79 -13.61 10.00
CA GLY A 151 16.20 -13.26 9.92
C GLY A 151 16.80 -13.36 8.52
N THR A 152 18.11 -13.42 8.41
CA THR A 152 18.80 -13.68 7.14
C THR A 152 18.53 -15.11 6.66
N ALA A 153 18.75 -15.35 5.36
CA ALA A 153 18.55 -16.68 4.78
C ALA A 153 19.38 -17.76 5.49
N GLU A 154 20.64 -17.45 5.81
CA GLU A 154 21.56 -18.33 6.53
C GLU A 154 21.07 -18.67 7.93
N PHE A 155 20.62 -17.67 8.69
CA PHE A 155 20.08 -17.89 10.03
C PHE A 155 18.83 -18.78 10.00
N VAL A 156 17.90 -18.50 9.09
CA VAL A 156 16.66 -19.28 8.96
C VAL A 156 16.94 -20.72 8.50
N ASN A 157 17.89 -20.93 7.60
CA ASN A 157 18.29 -22.27 7.16
C ASN A 157 18.97 -23.06 8.28
N ARG A 158 19.85 -22.43 9.08
CA ARG A 158 20.47 -23.07 10.24
C ARG A 158 19.44 -23.55 11.26
N VAL A 159 18.41 -22.74 11.53
CA VAL A 159 17.32 -23.14 12.43
C VAL A 159 16.46 -24.24 11.80
N PHE A 160 16.21 -24.18 10.49
CA PHE A 160 15.47 -25.22 9.77
C PHE A 160 16.15 -26.59 9.85
N GLU A 161 17.45 -26.66 9.57
CA GLU A 161 18.24 -27.90 9.65
C GLU A 161 18.18 -28.50 11.06
N ARG A 162 18.41 -27.68 12.08
CA ARG A 162 18.33 -28.09 13.49
C ARG A 162 16.95 -28.64 13.87
N GLU A 163 15.86 -27.95 13.51
CA GLU A 163 14.50 -28.43 13.84
C GLU A 163 14.10 -29.67 13.01
N GLN A 164 14.64 -29.82 11.80
CA GLN A 164 14.39 -31.00 10.96
C GLN A 164 15.11 -32.24 11.51
N GLU A 165 16.33 -32.09 12.00
CA GLU A 165 17.09 -33.16 12.65
C GLU A 165 16.43 -33.60 13.96
N LEU A 166 16.12 -32.65 14.84
CA LEU A 166 15.61 -32.94 16.19
C LEU A 166 14.15 -33.43 16.21
N ARG A 167 13.31 -32.87 15.34
CA ARG A 167 11.84 -33.04 15.43
C ARG A 167 11.17 -33.51 14.15
N ARG A 168 11.90 -33.61 13.03
CA ARG A 168 11.35 -33.92 11.69
C ARG A 168 10.09 -33.12 11.38
N ARG A 169 10.07 -31.86 11.82
CA ARG A 169 8.86 -31.02 11.84
C ARG A 169 8.37 -30.64 10.45
N PHE A 170 9.22 -30.72 9.43
CA PHE A 170 8.91 -30.33 8.07
C PHE A 170 8.89 -31.54 7.12
N GLY A 171 8.06 -31.47 6.08
CA GLY A 171 7.94 -32.55 5.10
C GLY A 171 9.24 -32.76 4.30
N GLY A 172 9.58 -34.01 4.01
CA GLY A 172 10.87 -34.40 3.40
C GLY A 172 11.17 -33.81 2.01
N LYS A 173 10.16 -33.24 1.33
CA LYS A 173 10.36 -32.49 0.07
C LYS A 173 11.03 -31.13 0.28
N ARG A 174 11.15 -30.66 1.52
CA ARG A 174 11.69 -29.34 1.84
C ARG A 174 13.19 -29.43 2.08
N THR A 175 13.97 -28.84 1.18
CA THR A 175 15.44 -28.79 1.26
C THR A 175 15.96 -27.55 1.98
N THR A 176 15.24 -26.43 1.93
CA THR A 176 15.62 -25.17 2.59
C THR A 176 14.51 -24.57 3.44
N GLY A 177 14.92 -23.86 4.49
CA GLY A 177 14.03 -23.18 5.45
C GLY A 177 13.62 -21.79 5.00
N ALA A 178 14.54 -21.00 4.45
CA ALA A 178 14.30 -19.59 4.16
C ALA A 178 13.22 -19.38 3.08
N ARG A 179 12.23 -18.54 3.37
CA ARG A 179 11.16 -18.14 2.45
C ARG A 179 11.14 -16.63 2.29
N ARG A 180 10.86 -16.18 1.06
CA ARG A 180 10.68 -14.76 0.76
C ARG A 180 9.38 -14.28 1.38
N MET A 181 9.46 -13.11 2.01
CA MET A 181 8.29 -12.47 2.59
C MET A 181 7.48 -11.76 1.48
N ARG A 182 6.15 -11.83 1.57
CA ARG A 182 5.19 -11.23 0.63
C ARG A 182 4.63 -9.91 1.20
N GLY A 183 3.98 -9.14 0.34
CA GLY A 183 3.23 -7.92 0.71
C GLY A 183 4.03 -6.63 0.68
N ALA A 184 5.36 -6.68 0.76
CA ALA A 184 6.24 -5.52 0.63
C ALA A 184 7.60 -5.94 0.08
N ASP A 185 8.46 -4.95 -0.21
CA ASP A 185 9.88 -5.23 -0.41
C ASP A 185 10.57 -5.39 0.94
N TRP A 186 10.90 -6.63 1.30
CA TRP A 186 11.57 -7.00 2.54
C TRP A 186 13.10 -7.11 2.40
N GLY A 187 13.64 -6.82 1.21
CA GLY A 187 15.06 -6.93 0.91
C GLY A 187 15.63 -8.33 1.19
N LYS A 188 16.64 -8.42 2.07
CA LYS A 188 17.32 -9.67 2.43
C LYS A 188 16.63 -10.46 3.56
N LEU A 189 15.58 -9.92 4.17
CA LEU A 189 14.88 -10.56 5.28
C LEU A 189 14.08 -11.79 4.79
N ARG A 190 14.12 -12.86 5.58
CA ARG A 190 13.47 -14.15 5.29
C ARG A 190 12.75 -14.67 6.51
N VAL A 191 11.81 -15.57 6.27
CA VAL A 191 11.04 -16.26 7.31
C VAL A 191 11.04 -17.77 7.11
N LEU A 192 10.81 -18.52 8.18
CA LEU A 192 10.73 -19.97 8.14
C LEU A 192 9.37 -20.47 7.62
N ARG A 193 8.27 -19.82 8.00
CA ARG A 193 6.94 -20.22 7.53
C ARG A 193 6.53 -19.41 6.30
N ASP A 194 6.12 -20.13 5.24
CA ASP A 194 5.66 -19.49 4.01
C ASP A 194 4.19 -19.07 4.15
N LEU A 195 3.96 -17.85 4.64
CA LEU A 195 2.62 -17.26 4.71
C LEU A 195 2.19 -16.82 3.30
N GLN A 196 1.15 -17.46 2.76
CA GLN A 196 0.65 -17.19 1.40
C GLN A 196 -0.38 -16.05 1.35
N LYS A 197 -1.20 -15.92 2.40
CA LYS A 197 -2.33 -15.00 2.46
C LYS A 197 -2.21 -14.12 3.69
N ASP A 198 -2.73 -12.89 3.60
CA ASP A 198 -3.00 -12.06 4.77
C ASP A 198 -1.73 -11.76 5.60
N VAL A 199 -0.69 -11.31 4.89
CA VAL A 199 0.70 -11.41 5.33
C VAL A 199 1.20 -10.16 6.05
N ILE A 200 1.11 -9.02 5.39
CA ILE A 200 0.94 -7.74 6.07
C ILE A 200 -0.56 -7.70 6.29
N SER A 201 -0.96 -7.50 7.54
CA SER A 201 -2.21 -7.97 8.11
C SER A 201 -3.40 -7.87 7.15
N PRO A 202 -4.27 -8.89 7.10
CA PRO A 202 -5.56 -8.85 6.40
C PRO A 202 -6.41 -7.67 6.83
#